data_AF-K1VC13-F1
#
_entry.id   AF-K1VC13-F1
#
_cell.length_a   1.000
_cell.length_b   1.000
_cell.length_c   1.000
_cell.angle_alpha   90.00
_cell.angle_beta   90.00
_cell.angle_gamma   90.00
#
_symmetry.space_group_name_H-M   'P 1'
#
loop_
_entity.id
_entity.type
_entity.pdbx_description
1 polymer ?
#
loop_
_entity_poly.entity_id
_entity_poly.type
_entity_poly.pdbx_seq_one_letter_code
_entity_poly.pdbx_strand_id
1 'polypeptide(L)' 'MVLATGADPRTLGVAGEAELVGRGVAYCAACDGMFYKDKTVVVVGGGNSAATDALLLSRVAKKGDPRPPQRHPAGHQDL' A
#
# COMPACT_ATOMS: atom_id res chain seq x y z
N MET A 1 -6.58 21.76 29.01
CA MET A 1 -6.04 21.61 27.64
C MET A 1 -6.12 20.13 27.28
N VAL A 2 -6.78 19.79 26.17
CA VAL A 2 -6.89 18.41 25.66
C VAL A 2 -6.20 18.39 24.31
N LEU A 3 -5.24 17.47 24.14
CA LEU A 3 -4.47 17.32 22.90
C LEU A 3 -4.93 16.04 22.19
N ALA A 4 -5.45 16.20 20.97
CA ALA A 4 -6.00 15.12 20.15
C ALA A 4 -5.46 15.20 18.71
N THR A 5 -4.15 15.33 18.55
CA THR A 5 -3.48 15.57 17.25
C THR A 5 -3.37 14.31 16.38
N GLY A 6 -3.69 13.14 16.92
CA GLY A 6 -3.62 11.88 16.17
C GLY A 6 -2.19 11.49 15.78
N ALA A 7 -2.08 10.82 14.63
CA ALA A 7 -0.81 10.37 14.07
C ALA A 7 -0.88 10.34 12.54
N ASP A 8 0.27 10.57 11.90
CA ASP A 8 0.46 10.43 10.46
C ASP A 8 0.95 9.03 10.08
N PRO A 9 0.66 8.54 8.86
CA PRO A 9 1.21 7.29 8.38
C PRO A 9 2.74 7.38 8.23
N ARG A 10 3.43 6.30 8.59
CA ARG A 10 4.88 6.19 8.37
C ARG A 10 5.16 5.81 6.93
N THR A 11 5.99 6.60 6.25
CA THR A 11 6.49 6.30 4.91
C THR A 11 7.62 5.25 4.98
N LEU A 12 7.86 4.54 3.88
CA LEU A 12 8.91 3.52 3.78
C LEU A 12 10.30 4.14 3.52
N GLY A 13 10.36 5.34 2.95
CA GLY A 13 11.59 6.05 2.63
C GLY A 13 12.31 5.50 1.39
N VAL A 14 11.58 4.88 0.46
CA VAL A 14 12.15 4.31 -0.78
C VAL A 14 12.04 5.29 -1.94
N ALA A 15 12.96 5.20 -2.89
CA ALA A 15 12.95 6.05 -4.08
C ALA A 15 11.65 5.88 -4.87
N GLY A 16 11.04 7.00 -5.28
CA GLY A 16 9.77 7.00 -6.01
C GLY A 16 8.51 6.95 -5.14
N GLU A 17 8.62 6.74 -3.82
CA GLU A 17 7.44 6.62 -2.95
C GLU A 17 6.59 7.90 -2.97
N ALA A 18 7.21 9.06 -2.79
CA ALA A 18 6.52 10.35 -2.70
C ALA A 18 5.84 10.73 -4.03
N GLU A 19 6.49 10.45 -5.17
CA GLU A 19 6.00 10.74 -6.51
C GLU A 19 4.82 9.84 -6.91
N LEU A 20 4.72 8.66 -6.29
CA LEU A 20 3.67 7.67 -6.56
C LEU A 20 2.48 7.74 -5.60
N VAL A 21 2.51 8.62 -4.58
CA VAL A 21 1.35 8.82 -3.69
C VAL A 21 0.13 9.24 -4.51
N GLY A 22 -0.98 8.51 -4.35
CA GLY A 22 -2.22 8.71 -5.12
C GLY A 22 -2.18 8.20 -6.55
N ARG A 23 -1.06 7.65 -7.02
CA ARG A 23 -0.86 7.11 -8.38
C ARG A 23 -0.40 5.64 -8.39
N GLY A 24 -0.34 5.01 -7.22
CA GLY A 24 0.13 3.64 -7.03
C GLY A 24 0.54 3.34 -5.59
N VAL A 25 0.87 4.37 -4.81
CA VAL A 25 1.11 4.29 -3.35
C VAL A 25 -0.08 4.91 -2.61
N ALA A 26 -0.58 4.21 -1.61
CA ALA A 26 -1.67 4.63 -0.74
C ALA A 26 -1.40 4.18 0.71
N TYR A 27 -1.82 4.98 1.68
CA TYR A 27 -1.60 4.71 3.11
C TYR A 27 -2.89 4.36 3.88
N CYS A 28 -4.04 4.37 3.20
CA CYS A 28 -5.34 4.06 3.79
C CYS A 28 -6.13 3.17 2.83
N ALA A 29 -6.16 1.85 3.08
CA ALA A 29 -6.92 0.93 2.24
C ALA A 29 -8.43 1.24 2.21
N ALA A 30 -8.98 1.76 3.32
CA ALA A 30 -10.38 2.17 3.41
C ALA A 30 -10.71 3.39 2.53
N CYS A 31 -9.74 4.28 2.34
CA CYS A 31 -9.91 5.51 1.57
C CYS A 31 -9.73 5.22 0.07
N ASP A 32 -8.66 4.50 -0.28
CA ASP A 32 -8.20 4.37 -1.67
C ASP A 32 -8.49 3.00 -2.30
N GLY A 33 -8.84 1.99 -1.50
CA GLY A 33 -8.87 0.58 -1.92
C GLY A 33 -9.78 0.31 -3.12
N MET A 34 -10.87 1.06 -3.26
CA MET A 34 -11.80 0.92 -4.39
C MET A 34 -11.18 1.32 -5.74
N PHE A 35 -10.21 2.22 -5.77
CA PHE A 35 -9.49 2.58 -7.01
C PHE A 35 -8.60 1.44 -7.54
N TYR A 36 -8.34 0.43 -6.70
CA TYR A 36 -7.54 -0.75 -7.01
C TYR A 36 -8.39 -2.00 -7.24
N LYS A 37 -9.70 -1.85 -7.45
CA LYS A 37 -10.56 -2.98 -7.81
C LYS A 37 -10.01 -3.72 -9.03
N ASP A 38 -9.98 -5.05 -8.94
CA ASP A 38 -9.47 -5.95 -9.99
C ASP A 38 -7.98 -5.74 -10.38
N LYS A 39 -7.24 -4.91 -9.63
CA LYS A 39 -5.78 -4.75 -9.77
C LYS A 39 -5.04 -5.63 -8.78
N THR A 40 -3.80 -5.98 -9.11
CA THR A 40 -2.89 -6.61 -8.15
C THR A 40 -2.35 -5.54 -7.20
N VAL A 41 -2.43 -5.78 -5.89
CA VAL A 41 -1.95 -4.87 -4.85
C VAL A 41 -1.07 -5.61 -3.84
N VAL A 42 -0.24 -4.87 -3.13
CA VAL A 42 0.57 -5.35 -2.02
C VAL A 42 0.36 -4.46 -0.80
N VAL A 43 0.30 -5.06 0.38
CA VAL A 43 0.28 -4.33 1.66
C VAL A 43 1.65 -4.48 2.30
N VAL A 44 2.28 -3.36 2.64
CA VAL A 44 3.61 -3.32 3.27
C VAL A 44 3.46 -3.08 4.76
N GLY A 45 3.82 -4.07 5.57
CA GLY A 45 3.74 -4.01 7.03
C GLY A 45 3.22 -5.33 7.63
N GLY A 46 3.46 -5.54 8.93
CA GLY A 46 3.06 -6.78 9.64
C GLY A 46 2.25 -6.55 10.91
N GLY A 47 1.80 -5.32 11.15
CA GLY A 47 0.98 -4.97 12.31
C GLY A 47 -0.52 -5.12 12.05
N ASN A 48 -1.33 -4.80 13.06
CA ASN A 48 -2.80 -4.90 12.98
C ASN A 48 -3.38 -4.09 11.81
N SER A 49 -2.91 -2.86 11.60
CA SER A 49 -3.36 -2.03 10.47
C SER A 49 -3.10 -2.71 9.12
N ALA A 50 -1.92 -3.31 8.93
CA ALA A 50 -1.60 -4.04 7.71
C ALA A 50 -2.48 -5.29 7.53
N ALA A 51 -2.74 -6.03 8.60
CA ALA A 51 -3.64 -7.17 8.54
C ALA A 51 -5.07 -6.74 8.18
N THR A 52 -5.61 -5.71 8.83
CA THR A 52 -6.95 -5.18 8.54
C THR A 52 -7.06 -4.67 7.11
N ASP A 53 -6.06 -3.93 6.63
CA ASP A 53 -6.03 -3.41 5.27
C ASP A 53 -5.94 -4.53 4.23
N ALA A 54 -5.13 -5.56 4.48
CA ALA A 54 -5.04 -6.74 3.62
C ALA A 54 -6.37 -7.51 3.56
N LEU A 55 -7.03 -7.70 4.70
CA LEU A 55 -8.36 -8.32 4.76
C LEU A 55 -9.40 -7.49 3.99
N LEU A 56 -9.37 -6.16 4.11
CA LEU A 56 -10.25 -5.28 3.35
C LEU A 56 -9.99 -5.41 1.84
N LEU A 57 -8.74 -5.26 1.42
CA LEU A 57 -8.35 -5.32 0.01
C LEU A 57 -8.57 -6.69 -0.61
N SER A 58 -8.50 -7.78 0.16
CA SER A 58 -8.78 -9.15 -0.35
C SER A 58 -10.16 -9.31 -0.98
N ARG A 59 -11.11 -8.43 -0.65
CA ARG A 59 -12.48 -8.43 -1.19
C ARG A 59 -12.65 -7.52 -2.41
N VAL A 60 -11.67 -6.65 -2.68
CA VAL A 60 -11.75 -5.58 -3.68
C VAL A 60 -10.73 -5.79 -4.79
N ALA A 61 -9.48 -6.04 -4.41
CA ALA A 61 -8.37 -6.24 -5.33
C ALA A 61 -8.40 -7.64 -5.94
N LYS A 62 -7.66 -7.80 -7.03
CA LYS A 62 -7.46 -9.11 -7.64
C LYS A 62 -6.73 -10.01 -6.65
N LYS A 63 -7.19 -11.26 -6.53
CA LYS A 63 -6.47 -12.30 -5.78
C LYS A 63 -5.06 -12.45 -6.37
N GLY A 64 -4.07 -11.90 -5.67
CA GLY A 64 -2.68 -11.85 -6.09
C GLY A 64 -1.96 -13.19 -5.95
N ASP A 65 -0.85 -13.30 -6.66
CA ASP A 65 0.12 -14.38 -6.53
C ASP A 65 0.86 -14.26 -5.18
N PRO A 66 0.92 -15.32 -4.34
CA PRO A 66 1.55 -15.28 -3.02
C PRO A 66 3.08 -15.16 -3.08
N ARG A 67 3.69 -15.17 -4.26
CA ARG A 67 5.14 -15.01 -4.38
C ARG A 67 5.58 -13.65 -3.84
N PRO A 68 6.64 -13.61 -3.01
CA PRO A 68 7.20 -12.33 -2.56
C PRO A 68 7.61 -11.50 -3.78
N PRO A 69 7.52 -10.15 -3.71
CA PRO A 69 8.02 -9.31 -4.77
C PRO A 69 9.47 -9.70 -5.02
N GLN A 70 9.72 -10.24 -6.21
CA GLN A 70 11.07 -10.60 -6.62
C GLN A 70 11.90 -9.33 -6.51
N ARG A 71 13.03 -9.36 -5.79
CA ARG A 71 14.00 -8.27 -5.84
C ARG A 71 14.40 -8.12 -7.31
N HIS A 72 13.80 -7.16 -8.01
CA HIS A 72 14.30 -6.74 -9.29
C HIS A 72 15.68 -6.12 -9.03
N PRO A 73 16.77 -6.68 -9.58
CA PRO A 73 18.06 -6.01 -9.52
C PRO A 73 17.90 -4.74 -10.34
N ALA A 74 18.15 -3.59 -9.71
CA ALA A 74 18.18 -2.24 -10.27
C ALA A 74 17.99 -2.12 -11.80
N GLY A 75 16.87 -1.53 -12.23
CA GLY A 75 16.62 -1.26 -13.65
C GLY A 75 15.31 -0.51 -13.85
N HIS A 76 15.43 0.80 -14.03
CA HIS A 76 14.42 1.70 -14.56
C HIS A 76 13.77 1.13 -15.86
N GLN A 77 12.45 1.36 -16.02
CA GLN A 77 11.53 0.95 -17.10
C GLN A 77 10.77 -0.34 -16.74
N ASP A 78 9.47 -0.32 -16.44
CA ASP A 78 8.42 -0.01 -17.42
C ASP A 78 7.27 0.85 -16.84
N LEU A 79 6.84 1.81 -17.68
CA LEU A 79 5.64 2.65 -17.54
C LEU A 79 4.35 1.82 -17.59
#